data_AF-Q9N5P9-F1
#
_entry.id   AF-Q9N5P9-F1
#
_cell.length_a   1.000
_cell.length_b   1.000
_cell.length_c   1.000
_cell.angle_alpha   90.00
_cell.angle_beta   90.00
_cell.angle_gamma   90.00
#
_symmetry.space_group_name_H-M   'P 1'
#
loop_
_entity.id
_entity.type
_entity.pdbx_description
1 polymer ?
#
loop_
_entity_poly.entity_id
_entity_poly.type
_entity_poly.pdbx_seq_one_letter_code
_entity_poly.pdbx_strand_id
1 'polypeptide(L)'
;MVATNKEFQLFHTYKNVSKLEDEGTLLSPSEEHFNVQWYMAVSHKKEDMAVYLHCNILGQTEETWCINAEFEFTLKNSCGKRSTEKTTVKFTNLENIVYGWKKFISWEMLAKDYIIDDIIIAEATVKVTNMTGILKKKLRSFEKSEEEFSDVVLAVEDEKFHVLKKFLASHSTYFNALLLGNFKEAEISEVALKDIDSTDFQNLLEVLYGEPAIDEDTIEGILHLAHMYDMPFPTRKCEEFLIDFSEKPIKEKLKVAKKYQLENLKKSCLMKISTIDEIKAALAGDSTEMDVAVLAALLEKTLTFH
;
A
#
# COMPACT_ATOMS: atom_id res chain seq x y z
N MET A 1 9.25 13.57 2.50
CA MET A 1 9.62 12.55 3.49
C MET A 1 8.34 11.90 4.00
N VAL A 2 7.84 10.91 3.27
CA VAL A 2 7.07 9.75 3.74
C VAL A 2 7.45 8.69 2.73
N ALA A 3 8.27 7.72 3.13
CA ALA A 3 8.68 6.65 2.22
C ALA A 3 7.45 5.78 1.92
N THR A 4 7.23 5.42 0.65
CA THR A 4 6.27 4.35 0.31
C THR A 4 6.89 2.96 0.50
N ASN A 5 8.11 2.87 1.03
CA ASN A 5 8.56 1.64 1.68
C ASN A 5 7.51 1.26 2.72
N LYS A 6 6.96 0.05 2.59
CA LYS A 6 5.98 -0.51 3.52
C LYS A 6 6.65 -0.82 4.86
N GLU A 7 7.11 0.22 5.55
CA GLU A 7 7.87 0.18 6.79
C GLU A 7 7.11 0.90 7.90
N PHE A 8 7.10 0.30 9.09
CA PHE A 8 6.45 0.85 10.26
C PHE A 8 7.19 0.43 11.53
N GLN A 9 6.83 1.06 12.64
CA GLN A 9 7.36 0.72 13.96
C GLN A 9 6.21 0.44 14.92
N LEU A 10 6.36 -0.62 15.70
CA LEU A 10 5.52 -0.89 16.85
C LEU A 10 6.29 -0.54 18.12
N PHE A 11 5.61 0.08 19.08
CA PHE A 11 6.20 0.45 20.37
C PHE A 11 5.25 0.04 21.50
N HIS A 12 5.78 -0.62 22.52
CA HIS A 12 4.99 -0.93 23.71
C HIS A 12 5.83 -0.99 24.97
N THR A 13 5.27 -0.49 26.07
CA THR A 13 5.86 -0.63 27.41
C THR A 13 5.07 -1.66 28.21
N TYR A 14 5.66 -2.82 28.42
CA TYR A 14 5.08 -3.86 29.26
C TYR A 14 5.33 -3.53 30.73
N LYS A 15 4.32 -3.77 31.57
CA LYS A 15 4.35 -3.53 33.03
C LYS A 15 4.15 -4.85 33.77
N ASN A 16 4.53 -4.87 35.05
CA ASN A 16 4.43 -6.06 35.90
C ASN A 16 5.23 -7.25 35.35
N VAL A 17 6.37 -6.97 34.70
CA VAL A 17 7.19 -7.99 34.02
C VAL A 17 7.76 -8.97 35.04
N SER A 18 8.16 -8.52 36.22
CA SER A 18 8.65 -9.38 37.31
C SER A 18 7.63 -10.39 37.82
N LYS A 19 6.33 -10.13 37.59
CA LYS A 19 5.23 -11.04 37.94
C LYS A 19 4.88 -12.01 36.81
N LEU A 20 5.57 -11.95 35.67
CA LEU A 20 5.33 -12.85 34.55
C LEU A 20 5.81 -14.26 34.94
N GLU A 21 4.84 -15.13 35.22
CA GLU A 21 5.09 -16.54 35.54
C GLU A 21 5.76 -17.24 34.34
N ASP A 22 6.42 -18.39 34.62
CA ASP A 22 6.95 -19.23 33.56
C ASP A 22 5.84 -19.63 32.58
N GLU A 23 6.17 -19.67 31.29
CA GLU A 23 5.25 -19.80 30.14
C GLU A 23 4.27 -18.62 29.94
N GLY A 24 4.23 -17.66 30.87
CA GLY A 24 3.42 -16.45 30.77
C GLY A 24 3.78 -15.61 29.55
N THR A 25 2.78 -14.91 28.99
CA THR A 25 2.93 -14.05 27.80
C THR A 25 2.19 -12.74 28.01
N LEU A 26 2.85 -11.62 27.66
CA LEU A 26 2.23 -10.30 27.56
C LEU A 26 2.18 -9.89 26.09
N LEU A 27 1.06 -9.32 25.68
CA LEU A 27 0.82 -8.84 24.31
C LEU A 27 0.77 -7.32 24.28
N SER A 28 1.32 -6.72 23.24
CA SER A 28 1.03 -5.32 22.93
C SER A 28 -0.40 -5.19 22.39
N PRO A 29 -0.96 -3.97 22.38
CA PRO A 29 -2.08 -3.65 21.52
C PRO A 29 -1.77 -4.03 20.06
N SER A 30 -2.83 -4.34 19.31
CA SER A 30 -2.76 -4.55 17.87
C SER A 30 -2.84 -3.23 17.12
N GLU A 31 -2.01 -3.06 16.10
CA GLU A 31 -2.01 -1.92 15.20
C GLU A 31 -2.19 -2.37 13.75
N GLU A 32 -3.03 -1.67 12.99
CA GLU A 32 -3.24 -1.96 11.57
C GLU A 32 -2.17 -1.30 10.72
N HIS A 33 -1.38 -2.10 10.01
CA HIS A 33 -0.42 -1.63 9.01
C HIS A 33 -0.59 -2.46 7.73
N PHE A 34 -0.88 -1.78 6.61
CA PHE A 34 -1.11 -2.39 5.29
C PHE A 34 -2.25 -3.43 5.27
N ASN A 35 -3.38 -3.13 5.92
CA ASN A 35 -4.53 -4.02 6.05
C ASN A 35 -4.26 -5.30 6.86
N VAL A 36 -3.17 -5.33 7.63
CA VAL A 36 -2.79 -6.45 8.49
C VAL A 36 -2.67 -5.96 9.91
N GLN A 37 -3.16 -6.76 10.86
CA GLN A 37 -3.05 -6.49 12.29
C GLN A 37 -1.71 -7.00 12.80
N TRP A 38 -0.90 -6.12 13.35
CA TRP A 38 0.42 -6.44 13.89
C TRP A 38 0.47 -6.18 15.38
N TYR A 39 1.12 -7.07 16.12
CA TYR A 39 1.38 -6.87 17.53
C TYR A 39 2.65 -7.60 17.95
N MET A 40 3.21 -7.16 19.06
CA MET A 40 4.36 -7.78 19.69
C MET A 40 3.92 -8.64 20.86
N ALA A 41 4.71 -9.66 21.16
CA ALA A 41 4.56 -10.45 22.37
C ALA A 41 5.91 -10.62 23.06
N VAL A 42 5.89 -10.64 24.38
CA VAL A 42 7.04 -11.04 25.19
C VAL A 42 6.60 -12.17 26.13
N SER A 43 7.40 -13.22 26.24
CA SER A 43 7.03 -14.42 26.99
C SER A 43 8.19 -14.94 27.81
N HIS A 44 7.94 -15.25 29.08
CA HIS A 44 8.91 -15.89 29.94
C HIS A 44 8.95 -17.40 29.62
N LYS A 45 10.13 -17.92 29.29
CA LYS A 45 10.40 -19.33 28.94
C LYS A 45 11.55 -19.87 29.78
N LYS A 46 11.24 -20.36 30.98
CA LYS A 46 12.17 -20.94 31.96
C LYS A 46 13.32 -20.01 32.36
N GLU A 47 14.42 -20.09 31.62
CA GLU A 47 15.65 -19.35 31.88
C GLU A 47 15.80 -18.13 30.97
N ASP A 48 14.93 -18.01 29.96
CA ASP A 48 15.01 -17.02 28.90
C ASP A 48 13.72 -16.22 28.76
N MET A 49 13.84 -14.99 28.29
CA MET A 49 12.74 -14.20 27.75
C MET A 49 12.70 -14.38 26.24
N ALA A 50 11.54 -14.74 25.74
CA ALA A 50 11.25 -14.78 24.32
C ALA A 50 10.55 -13.50 23.87
N VAL A 51 10.81 -13.08 22.64
CA VAL A 51 10.09 -11.98 21.99
C VAL A 51 9.60 -12.40 20.62
N TYR A 52 8.43 -11.92 20.24
CA TYR A 52 7.79 -12.27 18.98
C TYR A 52 7.11 -11.07 18.33
N LEU A 53 7.17 -11.04 17.01
CA LEU A 53 6.32 -10.24 16.15
C LEU A 53 5.23 -11.14 15.58
N HIS A 54 3.99 -10.73 15.74
CA HIS A 54 2.81 -11.39 15.20
C HIS A 54 2.22 -10.54 14.09
N CYS A 55 1.69 -11.21 13.07
CA CYS A 55 0.75 -10.62 12.14
C CYS A 55 -0.51 -11.48 12.12
N ASN A 56 -1.66 -10.87 11.90
CA ASN A 56 -2.91 -11.59 11.68
C ASN A 56 -3.76 -10.82 10.68
N ILE A 57 -4.49 -11.55 9.84
CA ILE A 57 -5.45 -10.98 8.91
C ILE A 57 -6.83 -11.31 9.46
N LEU A 58 -7.53 -10.30 10.00
CA LEU A 58 -8.86 -10.49 10.54
C LEU A 58 -9.87 -10.57 9.40
N GLY A 59 -10.65 -11.67 9.37
CA GLY A 59 -11.86 -11.76 8.57
C GLY A 59 -11.67 -11.85 7.05
N GLN A 60 -10.44 -11.93 6.54
CA GLN A 60 -10.17 -12.00 5.11
C GLN A 60 -9.64 -13.38 4.71
N THR A 61 -10.56 -14.15 4.12
CA THR A 61 -10.38 -15.12 3.04
C THR A 61 -9.94 -16.55 3.35
N GLU A 62 -10.51 -17.47 2.55
CA GLU A 62 -10.04 -18.85 2.32
C GLU A 62 -8.79 -18.89 1.42
N GLU A 63 -8.30 -17.73 0.98
CA GLU A 63 -7.15 -17.61 0.11
C GLU A 63 -5.84 -17.69 0.89
N THR A 64 -4.83 -18.26 0.24
CA THR A 64 -3.47 -18.32 0.79
C THR A 64 -2.83 -16.95 0.67
N TRP A 65 -2.43 -16.37 1.79
CA TRP A 65 -1.73 -15.10 1.82
C TRP A 65 -0.28 -15.26 2.26
N CYS A 66 0.55 -14.30 1.85
CA CYS A 66 1.97 -14.28 2.16
C CYS A 66 2.46 -12.84 2.38
N ILE A 67 3.25 -12.65 3.44
CA ILE A 67 3.95 -11.39 3.74
C ILE A 67 5.43 -11.71 3.93
N ASN A 68 6.26 -11.24 3.01
CA ASN A 68 7.71 -11.24 3.22
C ASN A 68 8.08 -9.95 3.95
N ALA A 69 8.81 -10.06 5.05
CA ALA A 69 9.23 -8.90 5.83
C ALA A 69 10.62 -9.10 6.44
N GLU A 70 11.34 -8.01 6.56
CA GLU A 70 12.50 -7.87 7.45
C GLU A 70 12.03 -7.20 8.72
N PHE A 71 12.42 -7.69 9.90
CA PHE A 71 12.15 -6.96 11.13
C PHE A 71 13.33 -7.00 12.09
N GLU A 72 13.47 -5.90 12.82
CA GLU A 72 14.39 -5.72 13.93
C GLU A 72 13.56 -5.57 15.21
N PHE A 73 13.82 -6.40 16.22
CA PHE A 73 13.15 -6.34 17.51
C PHE A 73 14.14 -5.92 18.58
N THR A 74 13.76 -4.94 19.39
CA THR A 74 14.57 -4.40 20.47
C THR A 74 13.82 -4.45 21.79
N LEU A 75 14.49 -4.94 22.83
CA LEU A 75 14.10 -4.67 24.22
C LEU A 75 15.01 -3.59 24.82
N LYS A 76 14.42 -2.62 25.51
CA LYS A 76 15.10 -1.51 26.17
C LYS A 76 14.66 -1.36 27.61
N ASN A 77 15.57 -0.86 28.44
CA ASN A 77 15.24 -0.34 29.76
C ASN A 77 15.04 1.18 29.73
N SER A 78 14.52 1.74 30.82
CA SER A 78 14.29 3.19 30.97
C SER A 78 15.57 4.03 30.94
N CYS A 79 16.74 3.44 31.22
CA CYS A 79 18.05 4.08 31.17
C CYS A 79 18.72 4.05 29.79
N GLY A 80 18.11 3.42 28.77
CA GLY A 80 18.61 3.35 27.40
C GLY A 80 19.49 2.14 27.06
N LYS A 81 19.73 1.20 27.98
CA LYS A 81 20.37 -0.09 27.64
C LYS A 81 19.40 -0.88 26.76
N ARG A 82 19.92 -1.48 25.69
CA ARG A 82 19.12 -2.19 24.70
C ARG A 82 19.76 -3.51 24.25
N SER A 83 18.91 -4.49 23.92
CA SER A 83 19.27 -5.71 23.20
C SER A 83 18.43 -5.77 21.94
N THR A 84 19.04 -6.12 20.82
CA THR A 84 18.43 -6.03 19.50
C THR A 84 18.79 -7.24 18.66
N GLU A 85 17.81 -7.84 18.00
CA GLU A 85 18.00 -8.89 16.99
C GLU A 85 17.23 -8.54 15.72
N LYS A 86 17.69 -9.05 14.59
CA LYS A 86 17.07 -8.80 13.28
C LYS A 86 16.99 -10.07 12.44
N THR A 87 15.95 -10.19 11.63
CA THR A 87 15.77 -11.34 10.75
C THR A 87 14.90 -11.00 9.54
N THR A 88 14.93 -11.87 8.54
CA THR A 88 14.01 -11.86 7.39
C THR A 88 13.10 -13.07 7.49
N VAL A 89 11.80 -12.86 7.37
CA VAL A 89 10.78 -13.88 7.58
C VAL A 89 9.68 -13.80 6.53
N LYS A 90 8.90 -14.87 6.46
CA LYS A 90 7.76 -15.01 5.56
C LYS A 90 6.56 -15.45 6.38
N PHE A 91 5.63 -14.53 6.64
CA PHE A 91 4.38 -14.86 7.30
C PHE A 91 3.39 -15.44 6.29
N THR A 92 2.69 -16.51 6.67
CA THR A 92 1.59 -17.10 5.88
C THR A 92 0.56 -17.72 6.80
N ASN A 93 -0.69 -17.84 6.35
CA ASN A 93 -1.71 -18.62 7.06
C ASN A 93 -1.45 -20.14 7.06
N LEU A 94 -0.60 -20.64 6.15
CA LEU A 94 -0.31 -22.07 6.04
C LEU A 94 0.85 -22.54 6.92
N GLU A 95 1.84 -21.67 7.16
CA GLU A 95 3.05 -22.03 7.89
C GLU A 95 3.10 -21.35 9.25
N ASN A 96 3.23 -20.02 9.26
CA ASN A 96 3.48 -19.32 10.50
C ASN A 96 3.08 -17.84 10.43
N ILE A 97 2.34 -17.40 11.44
CA ILE A 97 1.90 -16.01 11.62
C ILE A 97 2.71 -15.28 12.70
N VAL A 98 3.70 -15.96 13.28
CA VAL A 98 4.53 -15.44 14.37
C VAL A 98 6.01 -15.78 14.17
N TYR A 99 6.88 -14.79 14.30
CA TYR A 99 8.32 -14.99 14.27
C TYR A 99 9.01 -14.23 15.38
N GLY A 100 10.16 -14.72 15.81
CA GLY A 100 10.94 -14.10 16.88
C GLY A 100 11.97 -15.06 17.46
N TRP A 101 12.45 -14.72 18.64
CA TRP A 101 13.52 -15.45 19.29
C TRP A 101 13.02 -16.04 20.60
N LYS A 102 13.01 -17.37 20.67
CA LYS A 102 12.65 -18.12 21.90
C LYS A 102 13.63 -17.87 23.05
N LYS A 103 14.88 -17.52 22.72
CA LYS A 103 15.98 -17.23 23.64
C LYS A 103 16.58 -15.87 23.31
N PHE A 104 15.79 -14.81 23.48
CA PHE A 104 16.22 -13.46 23.11
C PHE A 104 17.19 -12.87 24.14
N ILE A 105 16.91 -13.06 25.42
CA ILE A 105 17.77 -12.65 26.53
C ILE A 105 17.50 -13.53 27.75
N SER A 106 18.53 -13.84 28.55
CA SER A 106 18.30 -14.62 29.77
C SER A 106 17.46 -13.84 30.78
N TRP A 107 16.59 -14.54 31.51
CA TRP A 107 15.73 -13.96 32.52
C TRP A 107 16.54 -13.28 33.63
N GLU A 108 17.65 -13.90 34.06
CA GLU A 108 18.55 -13.33 35.07
C GLU A 108 19.15 -11.99 34.62
N MET A 109 19.62 -11.91 33.36
CA MET A 109 20.14 -10.66 32.80
C MET A 109 19.04 -9.63 32.63
N LEU A 110 17.85 -10.05 32.18
CA LEU A 110 16.68 -9.19 32.04
C LEU A 110 16.31 -8.56 33.39
N ALA A 111 16.13 -9.38 34.42
CA ALA A 111 15.73 -8.94 35.76
C ALA A 111 16.74 -8.00 36.40
N LYS A 112 18.04 -8.24 36.17
CA LYS A 112 19.12 -7.40 36.73
C LYS A 112 19.30 -6.08 35.99
N ASP A 113 19.32 -6.13 34.66
CA ASP A 113 19.83 -5.01 33.85
C ASP A 113 18.73 -4.27 33.07
N TYR A 114 17.57 -4.91 32.83
CA TYR A 114 16.52 -4.37 31.97
C TYR A 114 15.24 -3.99 32.70
N ILE A 115 14.84 -4.75 33.72
CA ILE A 115 13.63 -4.45 34.50
C ILE A 115 13.96 -3.36 35.53
N ILE A 116 13.54 -2.13 35.23
CA ILE A 116 13.60 -0.96 36.14
C ILE A 116 12.17 -0.50 36.34
N ASP A 117 11.74 -0.25 37.59
CA ASP A 117 10.35 0.09 37.92
C ASP A 117 9.31 -0.91 37.40
N ASP A 118 9.70 -2.19 37.32
CA ASP A 118 8.86 -3.30 36.85
C ASP A 118 8.31 -3.12 35.41
N ILE A 119 9.06 -2.39 34.58
CA ILE A 119 8.76 -2.15 33.17
C ILE A 119 9.86 -2.65 32.23
N ILE A 120 9.45 -2.98 31.00
CA ILE A 120 10.35 -3.17 29.86
C ILE A 120 9.73 -2.54 28.61
N ILE A 121 10.56 -1.89 27.81
CA ILE A 121 10.14 -1.24 26.57
C ILE A 121 10.51 -2.16 25.41
N ALA A 122 9.55 -2.45 24.54
CA ALA A 122 9.76 -3.20 23.31
C ALA A 122 9.50 -2.32 22.10
N GLU A 123 10.34 -2.49 21.09
CA GLU A 123 10.23 -1.84 19.80
C GLU A 123 10.44 -2.87 18.70
N ALA A 124 9.60 -2.85 17.66
CA ALA A 124 9.82 -3.62 16.45
C ALA A 124 9.78 -2.68 15.25
N THR A 125 10.86 -2.62 14.48
CA THR A 125 10.89 -1.97 13.17
C THR A 125 10.64 -3.03 12.12
N VAL A 126 9.59 -2.89 11.33
CA VAL A 126 9.15 -3.89 10.35
C VAL A 126 9.16 -3.26 8.97
N LYS A 127 9.88 -3.88 8.03
CA LYS A 127 9.92 -3.52 6.62
C LYS A 127 9.33 -4.66 5.80
N VAL A 128 8.14 -4.44 5.28
CA VAL A 128 7.48 -5.37 4.38
C VAL A 128 8.08 -5.25 2.98
N THR A 129 8.58 -6.35 2.45
CA THR A 129 9.25 -6.40 1.13
C THR A 129 8.32 -6.93 0.05
N ASN A 130 7.32 -7.74 0.39
CA ASN A 130 6.29 -8.20 -0.53
C ASN A 130 5.02 -8.65 0.22
N MET A 131 3.85 -8.44 -0.38
CA MET A 131 2.56 -8.93 0.13
C MET A 131 1.75 -9.51 -1.03
N THR A 132 1.14 -10.68 -0.81
CA THR A 132 0.24 -11.31 -1.79
C THR A 132 -0.94 -11.95 -1.07
N GLY A 133 -2.12 -11.96 -1.71
CA GLY A 133 -3.35 -12.56 -1.15
C GLY A 133 -3.96 -11.75 0.00
N ILE A 134 -3.62 -10.46 0.11
CA ILE A 134 -4.15 -9.57 1.16
C ILE A 134 -5.06 -8.57 0.47
N LEU A 135 -6.36 -8.69 0.73
CA LEU A 135 -7.34 -7.82 0.10
C LEU A 135 -7.20 -6.41 0.66
N LYS A 136 -7.04 -5.45 -0.24
CA LYS A 136 -7.07 -4.04 0.14
C LYS A 136 -8.44 -3.72 0.73
N LYS A 137 -8.46 -3.03 1.86
CA LYS A 137 -9.69 -2.61 2.51
C LYS A 137 -10.43 -1.62 1.60
N LYS A 138 -11.70 -1.90 1.31
CA LYS A 138 -12.60 -0.94 0.66
C LYS A 138 -12.76 0.26 1.59
N LEU A 139 -12.36 1.45 1.13
CA LEU A 139 -12.45 2.71 1.86
C LEU A 139 -13.89 3.24 1.87
N ARG A 140 -14.69 2.84 0.88
CA ARG A 140 -16.10 3.21 0.74
C ARG A 140 -16.93 2.02 0.27
N SER A 141 -18.11 1.84 0.85
CA SER A 141 -19.09 0.87 0.34
C SER A 141 -19.77 1.44 -0.91
N PHE A 142 -19.95 0.58 -1.91
CA PHE A 142 -20.87 0.77 -3.04
C PHE A 142 -21.81 -0.43 -3.17
N GLU A 143 -21.94 -1.21 -2.10
CA GLU A 143 -22.75 -2.43 -2.10
C GLU A 143 -24.23 -2.10 -2.00
N LYS A 144 -25.06 -3.14 -1.86
CA LYS A 144 -26.51 -3.00 -1.70
C LYS A 144 -26.93 -2.13 -0.50
N SER A 145 -26.06 -1.94 0.50
CA SER A 145 -26.31 -1.00 1.61
C SER A 145 -26.54 0.44 1.12
N GLU A 146 -25.97 0.79 -0.03
CA GLU A 146 -26.05 2.13 -0.63
C GLU A 146 -27.21 2.25 -1.64
N GLU A 147 -28.07 1.23 -1.76
CA GLU A 147 -29.14 1.20 -2.77
C GLU A 147 -30.07 2.42 -2.67
N GLU A 148 -30.39 2.89 -1.45
CA GLU A 148 -31.20 4.08 -1.18
C GLU A 148 -30.62 5.37 -1.79
N PHE A 149 -29.29 5.44 -1.94
CA PHE A 149 -28.58 6.60 -2.47
C PHE A 149 -28.07 6.38 -3.91
N SER A 150 -28.58 5.35 -4.59
CA SER A 150 -28.21 4.99 -5.96
C SER A 150 -29.39 5.08 -6.92
N ASP A 151 -29.12 5.40 -8.18
CA ASP A 151 -30.11 5.38 -9.28
C ASP A 151 -29.66 4.47 -10.44
N VAL A 152 -28.51 3.81 -10.31
CA VAL A 152 -28.01 2.76 -11.21
C VAL A 152 -27.12 1.78 -10.46
N VAL A 153 -27.15 0.53 -10.92
CA VAL A 153 -26.22 -0.52 -10.54
C VAL A 153 -25.28 -0.80 -11.70
N LEU A 154 -23.98 -0.71 -11.47
CA LEU A 154 -22.96 -1.14 -12.42
C LEU A 154 -22.47 -2.52 -12.01
N ALA A 155 -22.65 -3.52 -12.87
CA ALA A 155 -22.13 -4.86 -12.65
C ALA A 155 -20.75 -4.98 -13.28
N VAL A 156 -19.74 -5.31 -12.47
CA VAL A 156 -18.35 -5.49 -12.89
C VAL A 156 -17.88 -6.83 -12.33
N GLU A 157 -17.53 -7.76 -13.23
CA GLU A 157 -17.25 -9.15 -12.86
C GLU A 157 -18.39 -9.75 -12.01
N ASP A 158 -18.12 -10.18 -10.79
CA ASP A 158 -19.10 -10.70 -9.82
C ASP A 158 -19.56 -9.66 -8.79
N GLU A 159 -19.07 -8.42 -8.87
CA GLU A 159 -19.44 -7.31 -7.99
C GLU A 159 -20.51 -6.38 -8.59
N LYS A 160 -21.33 -5.79 -7.71
CA LYS A 160 -22.36 -4.81 -8.06
C LYS A 160 -22.12 -3.50 -7.32
N PHE A 161 -22.03 -2.42 -8.09
CA PHE A 161 -21.74 -1.07 -7.61
C PHE A 161 -22.99 -0.19 -7.72
N HIS A 162 -23.57 0.16 -6.58
CA HIS A 162 -24.70 1.06 -6.43
C HIS A 162 -24.21 2.51 -6.41
N VAL A 163 -24.51 3.27 -7.47
CA VAL A 163 -23.95 4.61 -7.70
C VAL A 163 -25.00 5.56 -8.31
N LEU A 164 -24.63 6.84 -8.45
CA LEU A 164 -25.46 7.88 -9.07
C LEU A 164 -25.06 8.13 -10.54
N LYS A 165 -25.97 7.93 -11.49
CA LYS A 165 -25.85 8.16 -12.94
C LYS A 165 -25.30 9.54 -13.21
N LYS A 166 -25.96 10.57 -12.67
CA LYS A 166 -25.57 11.97 -12.90
C LYS A 166 -24.20 12.31 -12.31
N PHE A 167 -23.85 11.70 -11.19
CA PHE A 167 -22.55 11.89 -10.58
C PHE A 167 -21.45 11.32 -11.48
N LEU A 168 -21.58 10.05 -11.90
CA LEU A 168 -20.63 9.43 -12.83
C LEU A 168 -20.56 10.16 -14.17
N ALA A 169 -21.71 10.50 -14.76
CA ALA A 169 -21.78 11.26 -16.00
C ALA A 169 -21.10 12.64 -15.90
N SER A 170 -21.16 13.29 -14.73
CA SER A 170 -20.48 14.58 -14.54
C SER A 170 -18.96 14.47 -14.54
N HIS A 171 -18.42 13.28 -14.25
CA HIS A 171 -16.99 13.00 -14.22
C HIS A 171 -16.45 12.32 -15.47
N SER A 172 -17.33 11.86 -16.37
CA SER A 172 -16.97 11.03 -17.51
C SER A 172 -17.85 11.32 -18.72
N THR A 173 -17.24 11.70 -19.85
CA THR A 173 -17.98 11.84 -21.12
C THR A 173 -18.51 10.50 -21.61
N TYR A 174 -17.78 9.41 -21.35
CA TYR A 174 -18.22 8.05 -21.65
C TYR A 174 -19.49 7.69 -20.88
N PHE A 175 -19.49 7.81 -19.54
CA PHE A 175 -20.68 7.50 -18.73
C PHE A 175 -21.82 8.48 -18.96
N ASN A 176 -21.54 9.73 -19.32
CA ASN A 176 -22.57 10.66 -19.74
C ASN A 176 -23.31 10.14 -20.99
N ALA A 177 -22.56 9.74 -22.01
CA ALA A 177 -23.14 9.15 -23.21
C ALA A 177 -23.90 7.85 -22.88
N LEU A 178 -23.30 6.95 -22.09
CA LEU A 178 -23.88 5.65 -21.77
C LEU A 178 -25.15 5.74 -20.92
N LEU A 179 -25.13 6.54 -19.85
CA LEU A 179 -26.17 6.54 -18.81
C LEU A 179 -27.22 7.64 -18.97
N LEU A 180 -26.89 8.74 -19.67
CA LEU A 180 -27.80 9.87 -19.89
C LEU A 180 -28.03 10.18 -21.37
N GLY A 181 -27.39 9.44 -22.28
CA GLY A 181 -27.57 9.57 -23.71
C GLY A 181 -28.79 8.79 -24.22
N ASN A 182 -28.81 8.54 -25.54
CA ASN A 182 -29.92 7.88 -26.22
C ASN A 182 -29.72 6.36 -26.36
N PHE A 183 -28.79 5.78 -25.61
CA PHE A 183 -28.54 4.34 -25.61
C PHE A 183 -29.55 3.62 -24.71
N LYS A 184 -29.70 2.30 -24.87
CA LYS A 184 -30.66 1.51 -24.07
C LYS A 184 -30.30 1.52 -22.59
N GLU A 185 -29.02 1.69 -22.31
CA GLU A 185 -28.41 1.76 -21.00
C GLU A 185 -28.93 2.94 -20.17
N ALA A 186 -29.45 4.00 -20.81
CA ALA A 186 -30.08 5.11 -20.12
C ALA A 186 -31.39 4.70 -19.41
N GLU A 187 -32.13 3.75 -19.97
CA GLU A 187 -33.45 3.30 -19.50
C GLU A 187 -33.38 2.09 -18.55
N ILE A 188 -32.24 1.40 -18.48
CA ILE A 188 -32.08 0.25 -17.57
C ILE A 188 -31.48 0.69 -16.23
N SER A 189 -31.80 -0.09 -15.18
CA SER A 189 -31.32 0.13 -13.82
C SER A 189 -30.00 -0.60 -13.52
N GLU A 190 -29.64 -1.60 -14.33
CA GLU A 190 -28.40 -2.37 -14.17
C GLU A 190 -27.64 -2.41 -15.50
N VAL A 191 -26.37 -1.97 -15.49
CA VAL A 191 -25.50 -1.91 -16.67
C VAL A 191 -24.26 -2.75 -16.39
N ALA A 192 -23.97 -3.72 -17.26
CA ALA A 192 -22.77 -4.54 -17.14
C ALA A 192 -21.58 -3.87 -17.85
N LEU A 193 -20.48 -3.68 -17.14
CA LEU A 193 -19.20 -3.26 -17.71
C LEU A 193 -18.31 -4.50 -17.84
N LYS A 194 -17.71 -4.66 -19.02
CA LYS A 194 -16.92 -5.86 -19.37
C LYS A 194 -15.45 -5.50 -19.48
N ASP A 195 -14.61 -6.54 -19.37
CA ASP A 195 -13.17 -6.48 -19.59
C ASP A 195 -12.43 -5.51 -18.65
N ILE A 196 -12.93 -5.38 -17.41
CA ILE A 196 -12.33 -4.57 -16.34
C ILE A 196 -12.33 -5.33 -15.02
N ASP A 197 -11.36 -5.01 -14.17
CA ASP A 197 -11.21 -5.56 -12.84
C ASP A 197 -12.09 -4.81 -11.82
N SER A 198 -12.81 -5.56 -11.00
CA SER A 198 -13.71 -5.01 -9.98
C SER A 198 -12.98 -4.26 -8.87
N THR A 199 -11.77 -4.66 -8.50
CA THR A 199 -10.93 -3.98 -7.50
C THR A 199 -10.44 -2.63 -8.02
N ASP A 200 -9.97 -2.57 -9.26
CA ASP A 200 -9.58 -1.32 -9.91
C ASP A 200 -10.77 -0.37 -10.05
N PHE A 201 -11.96 -0.89 -10.36
CA PHE A 201 -13.17 -0.08 -10.45
C PHE A 201 -13.62 0.46 -9.09
N GLN A 202 -13.55 -0.36 -8.04
CA GLN A 202 -13.75 0.07 -6.65
C GLN A 202 -12.81 1.22 -6.30
N ASN A 203 -11.51 1.08 -6.57
CA ASN A 203 -10.51 2.12 -6.31
C ASN A 203 -10.79 3.41 -7.12
N LEU A 204 -11.22 3.29 -8.38
CA LEU A 204 -11.60 4.45 -9.20
C LEU A 204 -12.79 5.22 -8.60
N LEU A 205 -13.83 4.51 -8.17
CA LEU A 205 -14.99 5.13 -7.52
C LEU A 205 -14.58 5.81 -6.22
N GLU A 206 -13.76 5.16 -5.39
CA GLU A 206 -13.22 5.75 -4.17
C GLU A 206 -12.53 7.09 -4.43
N VAL A 207 -11.72 7.20 -5.49
CA VAL A 207 -11.12 8.49 -5.90
C VAL A 207 -12.19 9.53 -6.25
N LEU A 208 -13.23 9.17 -7.01
CA LEU A 208 -14.31 10.10 -7.38
C LEU A 208 -15.05 10.64 -6.15
N TYR A 209 -15.26 9.79 -5.15
CA TYR A 209 -15.92 10.17 -3.90
C TYR A 209 -14.97 10.82 -2.87
N GLY A 210 -13.70 11.03 -3.23
CA GLY A 210 -12.73 11.79 -2.43
C GLY A 210 -11.93 10.97 -1.42
N GLU A 211 -12.01 9.64 -1.49
CA GLU A 211 -11.18 8.75 -0.66
C GLU A 211 -9.74 8.69 -1.19
N PRO A 212 -8.73 8.51 -0.32
CA PRO A 212 -7.32 8.49 -0.70
C PRO A 212 -6.89 7.12 -1.27
N ALA A 213 -7.55 6.64 -2.33
CA ALA A 213 -7.33 5.30 -2.86
C ALA A 213 -6.04 5.12 -3.67
N ILE A 214 -5.45 6.21 -4.19
CA ILE A 214 -4.26 6.18 -5.08
C ILE A 214 -2.98 5.92 -4.28
N ASP A 215 -2.30 4.83 -4.61
CA ASP A 215 -0.96 4.48 -4.12
C ASP A 215 -0.12 3.79 -5.21
N GLU A 216 1.08 3.32 -4.85
CA GLU A 216 2.00 2.64 -5.77
C GLU A 216 1.43 1.36 -6.42
N ASP A 217 0.48 0.71 -5.74
CA ASP A 217 -0.10 -0.57 -6.14
C ASP A 217 -1.36 -0.38 -6.99
N THR A 218 -2.19 0.61 -6.68
CA THR A 218 -3.50 0.83 -7.31
C THR A 218 -3.48 1.81 -8.48
N ILE A 219 -2.45 2.64 -8.58
CA ILE A 219 -2.43 3.73 -9.56
C ILE A 219 -2.54 3.25 -11.01
N GLU A 220 -1.95 2.11 -11.36
CA GLU A 220 -1.98 1.61 -12.73
C GLU A 220 -3.40 1.28 -13.19
N GLY A 221 -4.15 0.57 -12.34
CA GLY A 221 -5.55 0.23 -12.56
C GLY A 221 -6.46 1.45 -12.60
N ILE A 222 -6.35 2.32 -11.59
CA ILE A 222 -7.14 3.57 -11.53
C ILE A 222 -6.88 4.42 -12.78
N LEU A 223 -5.62 4.62 -13.17
CA LEU A 223 -5.27 5.43 -14.32
C LEU A 223 -5.71 4.78 -15.64
N HIS A 224 -5.62 3.46 -15.75
CA HIS A 224 -6.10 2.73 -16.91
C HIS A 224 -7.61 2.94 -17.12
N LEU A 225 -8.40 2.73 -16.07
CA LEU A 225 -9.86 2.91 -16.12
C LEU A 225 -10.26 4.38 -16.30
N ALA A 226 -9.56 5.31 -15.63
CA ALA A 226 -9.81 6.74 -15.78
C ALA A 226 -9.58 7.21 -17.22
N HIS A 227 -8.54 6.70 -17.88
CA HIS A 227 -8.28 6.99 -19.29
C HIS A 227 -9.32 6.34 -20.20
N MET A 228 -9.62 5.05 -19.98
CA MET A 228 -10.59 4.30 -20.79
C MET A 228 -12.00 4.87 -20.72
N TYR A 229 -12.42 5.40 -19.57
CA TYR A 229 -13.74 6.01 -19.37
C TYR A 229 -13.72 7.53 -19.48
N ASP A 230 -12.69 8.14 -20.06
CA ASP A 230 -12.58 9.58 -20.26
C ASP A 230 -12.89 10.39 -18.98
N MET A 231 -12.18 10.10 -17.89
CA MET A 231 -12.33 10.74 -16.59
C MET A 231 -11.14 11.67 -16.26
N PRO A 232 -11.25 12.99 -16.52
CA PRO A 232 -10.13 13.91 -16.33
C PRO A 232 -9.72 14.07 -14.86
N PHE A 233 -10.68 13.99 -13.92
CA PHE A 233 -10.40 14.23 -12.50
C PHE A 233 -9.49 13.15 -11.89
N PRO A 234 -9.83 11.84 -11.94
CA PRO A 234 -8.94 10.78 -11.47
C PRO A 234 -7.63 10.75 -12.25
N THR A 235 -7.65 10.96 -13.57
CA THR A 235 -6.43 11.04 -14.39
C THR A 235 -5.46 12.09 -13.86
N ARG A 236 -5.94 13.30 -13.55
CA ARG A 236 -5.13 14.36 -12.95
C ARG A 236 -4.62 13.97 -11.56
N LYS A 237 -5.43 13.31 -10.74
CA LYS A 237 -5.01 12.84 -9.41
C LYS A 237 -3.92 11.77 -9.47
N CYS A 238 -4.00 10.85 -10.43
CA CYS A 238 -2.91 9.91 -10.70
C CYS A 238 -1.65 10.65 -11.19
N GLU A 239 -1.79 11.65 -12.06
CA GLU A 239 -0.65 12.45 -12.53
C GLU A 239 0.04 13.20 -11.37
N GLU A 240 -0.73 13.87 -10.50
CA GLU A 240 -0.26 14.52 -9.27
C GLU A 240 0.51 13.52 -8.39
N PHE A 241 -0.04 12.33 -8.16
CA PHE A 241 0.63 11.28 -7.38
C PHE A 241 1.97 10.86 -7.98
N LEU A 242 2.02 10.62 -9.29
CA LEU A 242 3.25 10.23 -9.99
C LEU A 242 4.33 11.31 -9.90
N ILE A 243 3.94 12.58 -9.86
CA ILE A 243 4.88 13.71 -9.77
C ILE A 243 5.42 13.87 -8.35
N ASP A 244 4.53 13.88 -7.36
CA ASP A 244 4.81 14.37 -6.01
C ASP A 244 5.17 13.27 -5.00
N PHE A 245 4.62 12.06 -5.17
CA PHE A 245 4.70 11.00 -4.15
C PHE A 245 5.34 9.71 -4.64
N SER A 246 5.18 9.38 -5.93
CA SER A 246 5.65 8.09 -6.43
C SER A 246 7.18 7.94 -6.40
N GLU A 247 7.67 6.77 -6.04
CA GLU A 247 9.08 6.39 -6.04
C GLU A 247 9.49 5.62 -7.30
N LYS A 248 8.55 5.38 -8.23
CA LYS A 248 8.86 4.70 -9.50
C LYS A 248 10.01 5.40 -10.24
N PRO A 249 10.94 4.63 -10.86
CA PRO A 249 12.01 5.20 -11.67
C PRO A 249 11.48 6.17 -12.74
N ILE A 250 12.24 7.22 -13.02
CA ILE A 250 11.84 8.23 -14.02
C ILE A 250 11.50 7.59 -15.38
N LYS A 251 12.23 6.55 -15.78
CA LYS A 251 11.94 5.76 -16.98
C LYS A 251 10.49 5.25 -16.99
N GLU A 252 10.04 4.62 -15.91
CA GLU A 252 8.68 4.07 -15.82
C GLU A 252 7.64 5.19 -15.85
N LYS A 253 7.89 6.29 -15.13
CA LYS A 253 7.04 7.48 -15.18
C LYS A 253 6.91 8.06 -16.59
N LEU A 254 7.99 8.07 -17.38
CA LEU A 254 7.98 8.51 -18.77
C LEU A 254 7.18 7.55 -19.68
N LYS A 255 7.25 6.23 -19.46
CA LYS A 255 6.40 5.26 -20.17
C LYS A 255 4.92 5.49 -19.88
N VAL A 256 4.58 5.68 -18.61
CA VAL A 256 3.20 6.00 -18.18
C VAL A 256 2.74 7.32 -18.79
N ALA A 257 3.61 8.34 -18.77
CA ALA A 257 3.33 9.64 -19.38
C ALA A 257 3.05 9.54 -20.88
N LYS A 258 3.80 8.71 -21.62
CA LYS A 258 3.52 8.44 -23.03
C LYS A 258 2.19 7.70 -23.22
N LYS A 259 2.00 6.60 -22.48
CA LYS A 259 0.83 5.70 -22.61
C LYS A 259 -0.49 6.45 -22.43
N TYR A 260 -0.54 7.35 -21.43
CA TYR A 260 -1.76 8.09 -21.07
C TYR A 260 -1.68 9.59 -21.38
N GLN A 261 -0.69 10.02 -22.16
CA GLN A 261 -0.52 11.42 -22.60
C GLN A 261 -0.47 12.44 -21.43
N LEU A 262 0.27 12.10 -20.36
CA LEU A 262 0.40 12.93 -19.15
C LEU A 262 1.52 13.97 -19.30
N GLU A 263 1.15 15.16 -19.80
CA GLU A 263 2.09 16.23 -20.14
C GLU A 263 2.82 16.84 -18.94
N ASN A 264 2.18 16.96 -17.77
CA ASN A 264 2.85 17.52 -16.58
C ASN A 264 3.84 16.52 -16.00
N LEU A 265 3.49 15.23 -16.01
CA LEU A 265 4.42 14.17 -15.60
C LEU A 265 5.65 14.15 -16.51
N LYS A 266 5.44 14.20 -17.83
CA LYS A 266 6.53 14.31 -18.81
C LYS A 266 7.47 15.49 -18.51
N LYS A 267 6.91 16.68 -18.31
CA LYS A 267 7.68 17.89 -17.98
C LYS A 267 8.43 17.75 -16.66
N SER A 268 7.77 17.25 -15.62
CA SER A 268 8.37 17.02 -14.30
C SER A 268 9.56 16.07 -14.37
N CYS A 269 9.41 14.94 -15.07
CA CYS A 269 10.50 13.99 -15.32
C CYS A 269 11.69 14.65 -16.03
N LEU A 270 11.46 15.41 -17.10
CA LEU A 270 12.52 16.10 -17.85
C LEU A 270 13.22 17.18 -17.01
N MET A 271 12.51 17.87 -16.13
CA MET A 271 13.10 18.85 -15.20
C MET A 271 13.98 18.19 -14.14
N LYS A 272 13.60 17.00 -13.65
CA LYS A 272 14.36 16.25 -12.65
C LYS A 272 15.65 15.62 -13.21
N ILE A 273 15.69 15.30 -14.51
CA ILE A 273 16.91 14.77 -15.16
C ILE A 273 17.93 15.89 -15.37
N SER A 274 19.07 15.78 -14.70
CA SER A 274 20.11 16.81 -14.59
C SER A 274 21.53 16.30 -14.83
N THR A 275 21.74 14.98 -14.92
CA THR A 275 23.05 14.35 -15.13
C THR A 275 23.04 13.36 -16.29
N ILE A 276 24.23 13.07 -16.86
CA ILE A 276 24.38 12.06 -17.92
C ILE A 276 23.92 10.67 -17.44
N ASP A 277 24.17 10.31 -16.18
CA ASP A 277 23.79 8.99 -15.66
C ASP A 277 22.26 8.87 -15.49
N GLU A 278 21.58 9.94 -15.09
CA GLU A 278 20.11 9.99 -15.09
C GLU A 278 19.53 9.91 -16.50
N ILE A 279 20.17 10.53 -17.51
CA ILE A 279 19.78 10.39 -18.92
C ILE A 279 19.91 8.93 -19.34
N LYS A 280 21.05 8.27 -19.07
CA LYS A 280 21.24 6.84 -19.39
C LYS A 280 20.21 5.96 -18.69
N ALA A 281 19.91 6.23 -17.42
CA ALA A 281 18.90 5.49 -16.67
C ALA A 281 17.49 5.68 -17.26
N ALA A 282 17.14 6.89 -17.68
CA ALA A 282 15.88 7.20 -18.35
C ALA A 282 15.77 6.53 -19.74
N LEU A 283 16.87 6.46 -20.48
CA LEU A 283 16.96 5.86 -21.82
C LEU A 283 17.17 4.34 -21.81
N ALA A 284 17.45 3.72 -20.67
CA ALA A 284 17.73 2.29 -20.61
C ALA A 284 16.53 1.47 -21.10
N GLY A 285 16.74 0.47 -21.95
CA GLY A 285 15.67 -0.40 -22.47
C GLY A 285 15.13 0.02 -23.85
N ASP A 286 13.86 -0.30 -24.12
CA ASP A 286 13.26 -0.06 -25.44
C ASP A 286 12.86 1.41 -25.61
N SER A 287 13.53 2.08 -26.55
CA SER A 287 13.27 3.49 -26.87
C SER A 287 11.89 3.71 -27.50
N THR A 288 11.26 2.67 -28.07
CA THR A 288 9.91 2.76 -28.64
C THR A 288 8.84 2.94 -27.57
N GLU A 289 9.13 2.65 -26.31
CA GLU A 289 8.22 2.88 -25.18
C GLU A 289 8.20 4.35 -24.73
N MET A 290 9.05 5.21 -25.31
CA MET A 290 9.19 6.61 -24.93
C MET A 290 8.73 7.58 -26.02
N ASP A 291 8.24 8.75 -25.62
CA ASP A 291 7.78 9.81 -26.52
C ASP A 291 8.98 10.40 -27.28
N VAL A 292 8.82 10.64 -28.58
CA VAL A 292 9.86 11.21 -29.45
C VAL A 292 10.29 12.60 -28.94
N ALA A 293 9.36 13.39 -28.39
CA ALA A 293 9.67 14.69 -27.80
C ALA A 293 10.56 14.56 -26.55
N VAL A 294 10.39 13.48 -25.77
CA VAL A 294 11.25 13.18 -24.62
C VAL A 294 12.64 12.76 -25.08
N LEU A 295 12.73 11.88 -26.09
CA LEU A 295 14.01 11.50 -26.69
C LEU A 295 14.79 12.73 -27.19
N ALA A 296 14.12 13.63 -27.91
CA ALA A 296 14.71 14.88 -28.39
C ALA A 296 15.20 15.76 -27.23
N ALA A 297 14.37 15.98 -26.22
CA ALA A 297 14.74 16.80 -25.05
C ALA A 297 15.91 16.20 -24.25
N LEU A 298 15.98 14.87 -24.13
CA LEU A 298 17.10 14.20 -23.48
C LEU A 298 18.39 14.31 -24.30
N LEU A 299 18.29 14.18 -25.62
CA LEU A 299 19.43 14.38 -26.52
C LEU A 299 19.96 15.82 -26.42
N GLU A 300 19.08 16.82 -26.45
CA GLU A 300 19.48 18.23 -26.26
C GLU A 300 20.18 18.45 -24.93
N LYS A 301 19.70 17.83 -23.84
CA LYS A 301 20.38 17.88 -22.54
C LYS A 301 21.77 17.26 -22.59
N THR A 302 22.00 16.17 -23.34
CA THR A 302 23.35 15.59 -23.45
C THR A 302 24.37 16.56 -24.04
N LEU A 303 23.95 17.44 -24.95
CA LEU A 303 24.80 18.43 -25.60
C LEU A 303 25.24 19.56 -24.64
N THR A 304 24.57 19.71 -23.49
CA THR A 304 24.90 20.72 -22.48
C THR A 304 26.03 20.32 -21.51
N PHE A 305 26.48 19.05 -21.54
CA PHE A 305 27.56 18.55 -20.68
C PHE A 305 28.94 18.60 -21.35
N HIS A 306 29.09 19.29 -22.48
CA HIS A 306 30.36 19.49 -23.18
C HIS A 306 31.05 20.79 -22.80
#